data_AF-A0A9N7UC30-F1
#
_entry.id   AF-A0A9N7UC30-F1
#
_cell.length_a   1.000
_cell.length_b   1.000
_cell.length_c   1.000
_cell.angle_alpha   90.00
_cell.angle_beta   90.00
_cell.angle_gamma   90.00
#
_symmetry.space_group_name_H-M   'P 1'
#
loop_
_entity.id
_entity.type
_entity.pdbx_description
1 polymer ?
#
loop_
_entity_poly.entity_id
_entity_poly.type
_entity_poly.pdbx_seq_one_letter_code
_entity_poly.pdbx_strand_id
1 'polypeptide(L)'
;MKLTVIDTPGFGDQINNENCWEPIVKYVNEQYEKYLREELHVNRKTRIPDTRVHCCIYFLPATGHRLRPIDVEFMKRLGKIVSIVPVIAKADTLTIEERLEFKERIRQDLLGNGIQVYPQKEYDEDLEVHIINDRIRESIPFAVVGTDKEHQVNGNTVLGRKTKWGIIEVENVAHCEFANLRDLLIRSHLQDLKEVTHNIHYETYRVRRLNESNMNFSEMGLSTRPLENGTADKWESESHL
;
A
#
# COMPACT_ATOMS: atom_id res chain seq x y z
N MET A 1 -5.46 -20.85 0.85
CA MET A 1 -5.17 -19.40 0.84
C MET A 1 -5.60 -18.83 2.19
N LYS A 2 -4.77 -18.02 2.86
CA LYS A 2 -5.11 -17.37 4.14
C LYS A 2 -5.31 -15.89 3.87
N LEU A 3 -6.55 -15.42 3.85
CA LEU A 3 -6.88 -14.00 3.72
C LEU A 3 -6.89 -13.37 5.11
N THR A 4 -6.24 -12.21 5.25
CA THR A 4 -6.27 -11.40 6.47
C THR A 4 -6.72 -10.01 6.07
N VAL A 5 -7.79 -9.51 6.70
CA VAL A 5 -8.27 -8.14 6.52
C VAL A 5 -7.95 -7.37 7.78
N ILE A 6 -7.29 -6.22 7.63
CA ILE A 6 -6.93 -5.34 8.74
C ILE A 6 -7.87 -4.15 8.69
N ASP A 7 -8.72 -4.03 9.70
CA ASP A 7 -9.57 -2.85 9.87
C ASP A 7 -8.79 -1.72 10.55
N THR A 8 -9.10 -0.48 10.18
CA THR A 8 -8.39 0.72 10.63
C THR A 8 -9.36 1.74 11.22
N PRO A 9 -9.00 2.44 12.31
CA PRO A 9 -9.79 3.57 12.78
C PRO A 9 -10.02 4.61 11.67
N GLY A 10 -11.19 5.26 11.70
CA GLY A 10 -11.47 6.38 10.80
C GLY A 10 -10.56 7.58 11.04
N PHE A 11 -10.41 8.42 10.02
CA PHE A 11 -9.68 9.70 10.07
C PHE A 11 -10.53 10.82 9.48
N GLY A 12 -10.20 12.09 9.79
CA GLY A 12 -10.90 13.26 9.28
C GLY A 12 -12.00 13.82 10.19
N ASP A 13 -12.20 13.23 11.38
CA ASP A 13 -13.21 13.66 12.35
C ASP A 13 -12.71 14.74 13.32
N GLN A 14 -11.40 14.98 13.38
CA GLN A 14 -10.78 15.95 14.28
C GLN A 14 -10.74 17.35 13.65
N ILE A 15 -10.62 18.40 14.48
CA ILE A 15 -10.41 19.77 13.99
C ILE A 15 -9.04 19.89 13.30
N ASN A 16 -8.01 19.34 13.94
CA ASN A 16 -6.69 19.17 13.32
C ASN A 16 -6.48 17.71 12.92
N ASN A 17 -6.30 17.45 11.63
CA ASN A 17 -6.04 16.12 11.08
C ASN A 17 -4.60 15.96 10.56
N GLU A 18 -3.69 16.85 10.96
CA GLU A 18 -2.26 16.65 10.72
C GLU A 18 -1.83 15.29 11.25
N ASN A 19 -0.99 14.59 10.46
CA ASN A 19 -0.40 13.31 10.83
C ASN A 19 -1.37 12.14 11.07
N CYS A 20 -2.64 12.26 10.65
CA CYS A 20 -3.62 11.17 10.79
C CYS A 20 -3.23 9.85 10.08
N TRP A 21 -2.31 9.89 9.11
CA TRP A 21 -1.76 8.72 8.43
C TRP A 21 -0.69 7.97 9.23
N GLU A 22 -0.09 8.57 10.26
CA GLU A 22 1.05 7.99 10.99
C GLU A 22 0.76 6.61 11.58
N PRO A 23 -0.40 6.34 12.23
CA PRO A 23 -0.67 5.02 12.78
C PRO A 23 -0.69 3.92 11.71
N ILE A 24 -1.25 4.22 10.54
CA ILE A 24 -1.34 3.27 9.42
C ILE A 24 0.04 3.05 8.79
N VAL A 25 0.79 4.12 8.53
CA VAL A 25 2.16 4.04 8.01
C VAL A 25 3.07 3.27 8.96
N LYS A 26 2.96 3.53 10.27
CA LYS A 26 3.69 2.81 11.31
C LYS A 26 3.36 1.33 11.29
N TYR A 27 2.08 0.97 11.22
CA TYR A 27 1.66 -0.44 11.18
C TYR A 27 2.24 -1.18 9.97
N VAL A 28 2.20 -0.57 8.77
CA VAL A 28 2.77 -1.16 7.54
C VAL A 28 4.28 -1.39 7.71
N ASN A 29 5.01 -0.37 8.16
CA ASN A 29 6.45 -0.47 8.40
C ASN A 29 6.79 -1.51 9.47
N GLU A 30 5.99 -1.66 10.52
CA GLU A 30 6.17 -2.70 11.52
C GLU A 30 6.04 -4.12 10.93
N GLN A 31 5.17 -4.33 9.93
CA GLN A 31 5.10 -5.63 9.26
C GLN A 31 6.33 -5.89 8.39
N TYR A 32 6.85 -4.88 7.70
CA TYR A 32 8.11 -5.00 6.96
C TYR A 32 9.29 -5.26 7.90
N GLU A 33 9.34 -4.58 9.03
CA GLU A 33 10.35 -4.78 10.06
C GLU A 33 10.33 -6.20 10.63
N LYS A 34 9.14 -6.73 10.95
CA LYS A 34 8.99 -8.13 11.42
C LYS A 34 9.50 -9.12 10.38
N TYR A 35 9.18 -8.90 9.12
CA TYR A 35 9.63 -9.76 8.03
C TYR A 35 11.16 -9.70 7.86
N LEU A 36 11.73 -8.49 7.87
CA LEU A 36 13.18 -8.28 7.76
C LEU A 36 13.96 -8.94 8.88
N ARG A 37 13.48 -8.85 10.13
CA ARG A 37 14.13 -9.50 11.28
C ARG A 37 14.20 -11.02 11.14
N GLU A 38 13.14 -11.63 10.62
CA GLU A 38 13.12 -13.08 10.36
C GLU A 38 14.03 -13.45 9.18
N GLU A 39 14.15 -12.60 8.17
CA GLU A 39 15.07 -12.79 7.03
C GLU A 39 16.55 -12.72 7.47
N LEU A 40 16.89 -11.77 8.36
CA LEU A 40 18.25 -11.58 8.89
C LEU A 40 18.64 -12.62 9.95
N HIS A 41 17.71 -13.43 10.45
CA HIS A 41 17.99 -14.38 11.52
C HIS A 41 18.87 -15.53 11.02
N VAL A 42 19.95 -15.84 11.76
CA VAL A 42 20.93 -16.88 11.38
C VAL A 42 20.25 -18.26 11.22
N ASN A 43 19.36 -18.60 12.14
CA ASN A 43 18.52 -19.79 12.07
C ASN A 43 17.17 -19.46 11.43
N ARG A 44 17.20 -19.00 10.18
CA ARG A 44 15.98 -18.64 9.43
C ARG A 44 15.01 -19.82 9.37
N LYS A 45 13.73 -19.54 9.58
CA LYS A 45 12.65 -20.51 9.36
C LYS A 45 12.61 -20.87 7.87
N THR A 46 12.32 -22.12 7.54
CA THR A 46 12.10 -22.56 6.15
C THR A 46 10.95 -21.81 5.48
N ARG A 47 9.98 -21.35 6.25
CA ARG A 47 8.87 -20.51 5.81
C ARG A 47 8.66 -19.35 6.76
N ILE A 48 8.99 -18.14 6.32
CA ILE A 48 8.71 -16.91 7.08
C ILE A 48 7.20 -16.62 6.99
N PRO A 49 6.51 -16.38 8.11
CA PRO A 49 5.12 -15.97 8.08
C PRO A 49 5.00 -14.57 7.47
N ASP A 50 4.33 -14.46 6.32
CA ASP A 50 4.10 -13.18 5.67
C ASP A 50 2.88 -12.46 6.28
N THR A 51 3.13 -11.39 7.03
CA THR A 51 2.11 -10.49 7.59
C THR A 51 2.13 -9.11 6.95
N ARG A 52 2.90 -8.91 5.88
CA ARG A 52 3.00 -7.63 5.17
C ARG A 52 1.67 -7.28 4.53
N VAL A 53 1.38 -5.99 4.44
CA VAL A 53 0.16 -5.51 3.79
C VAL A 53 0.38 -5.50 2.29
N HIS A 54 -0.36 -6.36 1.57
CA HIS A 54 -0.21 -6.50 0.11
C HIS A 54 -1.00 -5.46 -0.69
N CYS A 55 -2.09 -4.97 -0.13
CA CYS A 55 -2.98 -4.00 -0.78
C CYS A 55 -3.70 -3.17 0.28
N CYS A 56 -3.86 -1.87 0.01
CA CYS A 56 -4.71 -0.98 0.77
C CYS A 56 -5.93 -0.57 -0.07
N ILE A 57 -7.13 -0.88 0.41
CA ILE A 57 -8.37 -0.41 -0.19
C ILE A 57 -8.68 0.97 0.40
N TYR A 58 -8.54 2.02 -0.40
CA TYR A 58 -8.73 3.39 0.09
C TYR A 58 -10.14 3.89 -0.18
N PHE A 59 -10.93 4.10 0.87
CA PHE A 59 -12.33 4.52 0.76
C PHE A 59 -12.46 6.03 0.59
N LEU A 60 -12.92 6.44 -0.58
CA LEU A 60 -13.26 7.82 -0.92
C LEU A 60 -14.73 8.08 -0.60
N PRO A 61 -15.06 9.19 0.07
CA PRO A 61 -16.46 9.53 0.32
C PRO A 61 -17.17 9.89 -0.98
N ALA A 62 -18.42 9.41 -1.14
CA ALA A 62 -19.30 9.71 -2.26
C ALA A 62 -19.86 11.14 -2.20
N THR A 63 -18.99 12.15 -2.29
CA THR A 63 -19.37 13.57 -2.26
C THR A 63 -19.86 14.09 -3.62
N GLY A 64 -19.50 13.42 -4.72
CA GLY A 64 -19.78 13.89 -6.09
C GLY A 64 -18.85 15.01 -6.59
N HIS A 65 -17.94 15.53 -5.76
CA HIS A 65 -17.07 16.66 -6.10
C HIS A 65 -15.65 16.21 -6.53
N ARG A 66 -14.63 16.63 -5.78
CA ARG A 66 -13.21 16.35 -6.04
C ARG A 66 -12.58 15.62 -4.86
N LEU A 67 -11.37 15.11 -5.05
CA LEU A 67 -10.59 14.55 -3.94
C LEU A 67 -10.36 15.61 -2.87
N ARG A 68 -10.60 15.23 -1.61
CA ARG A 68 -10.33 16.12 -0.48
C ARG A 68 -8.81 16.27 -0.32
N PRO A 69 -8.30 17.44 0.10
CA PRO A 69 -6.86 17.63 0.34
C PRO A 69 -6.25 16.61 1.31
N ILE A 70 -7.02 16.21 2.35
CA ILE A 70 -6.60 15.17 3.28
C ILE A 70 -6.38 13.82 2.58
N ASP A 71 -7.25 13.44 1.64
CA ASP A 71 -7.13 12.18 0.92
C ASP A 71 -5.95 12.21 -0.06
N VAL A 72 -5.72 13.35 -0.70
CA VAL A 72 -4.55 13.57 -1.56
C VAL A 72 -3.25 13.35 -0.79
N GLU A 73 -3.12 13.99 0.38
CA GLU A 73 -1.91 13.87 1.19
C GLU A 73 -1.74 12.45 1.75
N PHE A 74 -2.84 11.83 2.20
CA PHE A 74 -2.82 10.46 2.70
C PHE A 74 -2.34 9.47 1.63
N MET A 75 -2.96 9.50 0.45
CA MET A 75 -2.61 8.59 -0.64
C MET A 75 -1.20 8.84 -1.18
N LYS A 76 -0.72 10.10 -1.21
CA LYS A 76 0.68 10.41 -1.59
C LYS A 76 1.70 9.76 -0.67
N ARG A 77 1.43 9.73 0.63
CA ARG A 77 2.33 9.11 1.63
C ARG A 77 2.23 7.60 1.61
N LEU A 78 1.01 7.10 1.57
CA LEU A 78 0.74 5.67 1.64
C LEU A 78 1.14 4.94 0.35
N GLY A 79 0.97 5.56 -0.82
CA GLY A 79 1.26 4.95 -2.12
C GLY A 79 2.75 4.63 -2.34
N LYS A 80 3.64 5.25 -1.55
CA LYS A 80 5.08 4.97 -1.56
C LYS A 80 5.47 3.68 -0.84
N ILE A 81 4.57 3.14 -0.01
CA ILE A 81 4.87 2.01 0.88
C ILE A 81 3.91 0.83 0.70
N VAL A 82 2.78 1.02 0.03
CA VAL A 82 1.82 -0.06 -0.22
C VAL A 82 1.02 0.25 -1.49
N SER A 83 0.62 -0.80 -2.20
CA SER A 83 -0.26 -0.69 -3.37
C SER A 83 -1.66 -0.23 -2.94
N ILE A 84 -2.14 0.88 -3.52
CA ILE A 84 -3.44 1.48 -3.20
C ILE A 84 -4.45 1.18 -4.31
N VAL A 85 -5.62 0.68 -3.91
CA VAL A 85 -6.80 0.55 -4.78
C VAL A 85 -7.89 1.48 -4.25
N PRO A 86 -8.13 2.64 -4.88
CA PRO A 86 -9.15 3.57 -4.40
C PRO A 86 -10.56 3.09 -4.79
N VAL A 87 -11.49 3.28 -3.87
CA VAL A 87 -12.90 2.88 -4.04
C VAL A 87 -13.81 4.02 -3.60
N ILE A 88 -14.91 4.26 -4.31
CA ILE A 88 -15.97 5.17 -3.87
C ILE A 88 -16.87 4.41 -2.91
N ALA A 89 -16.88 4.84 -1.65
CA ALA A 89 -17.67 4.26 -0.57
C ALA A 89 -19.15 4.61 -0.72
N LYS A 90 -20.05 3.68 -0.36
CA LYS A 90 -21.52 3.89 -0.38
C LYS A 90 -21.99 4.45 -1.72
N ALA A 91 -21.56 3.83 -2.82
CA ALA A 91 -21.86 4.32 -4.16
C ALA A 91 -23.37 4.34 -4.49
N ASP A 92 -24.20 3.68 -3.68
CA ASP A 92 -25.67 3.76 -3.74
C ASP A 92 -26.22 5.17 -3.44
N THR A 93 -25.41 6.10 -2.94
CA THR A 93 -25.82 7.49 -2.72
C THR A 93 -25.70 8.38 -3.94
N LEU A 94 -25.08 7.89 -5.03
CA LEU A 94 -24.89 8.64 -6.27
C LEU A 94 -25.71 8.01 -7.39
N THR A 95 -26.23 8.83 -8.32
CA THR A 95 -26.79 8.30 -9.56
C THR A 95 -25.70 7.74 -10.47
N ILE A 96 -26.09 7.04 -11.53
CA ILE A 96 -25.14 6.47 -12.49
C ILE A 96 -24.33 7.59 -13.17
N GLU A 97 -24.98 8.70 -13.52
CA GLU A 97 -24.38 9.87 -14.15
C GLU A 97 -23.40 10.57 -13.19
N GLU A 98 -23.82 10.85 -11.96
CA GLU A 98 -22.98 11.46 -10.93
C GLU A 98 -21.75 10.60 -10.63
N ARG A 99 -21.92 9.28 -10.58
CA ARG A 99 -20.84 8.32 -10.38
C ARG A 99 -19.82 8.37 -11.51
N LEU A 100 -20.25 8.46 -12.77
CA LEU A 100 -19.35 8.55 -13.92
C LEU A 100 -18.57 9.86 -13.92
N GLU A 101 -19.23 10.99 -13.67
CA GLU A 101 -18.57 12.29 -13.54
C GLU A 101 -17.59 12.32 -12.38
N PHE A 102 -17.98 11.76 -11.23
CA PHE A 102 -17.14 11.75 -10.03
C PHE A 102 -15.89 10.88 -10.22
N LYS A 103 -16.02 9.73 -10.86
CA LYS A 103 -14.87 8.89 -11.24
C LYS A 103 -13.88 9.66 -12.10
N GLU A 104 -14.37 10.37 -13.11
CA GLU A 104 -13.51 11.13 -14.01
C GLU A 104 -12.77 12.26 -13.28
N ARG A 105 -13.47 13.00 -12.41
CA ARG A 105 -12.85 14.01 -11.55
C ARG A 105 -11.77 13.42 -10.64
N ILE A 106 -12.04 12.26 -10.02
CA ILE A 106 -11.04 11.57 -9.18
C ILE A 106 -9.82 11.15 -10.00
N ARG A 107 -9.99 10.58 -11.20
CA ARG A 107 -8.85 10.19 -12.05
C ARG A 107 -7.99 11.39 -12.43
N GLN A 108 -8.62 12.51 -12.77
CA GLN A 108 -7.91 13.76 -13.06
C GLN A 108 -7.15 14.28 -11.84
N ASP A 109 -7.76 14.25 -10.65
CA ASP A 109 -7.11 14.70 -9.42
C ASP A 109 -5.96 13.76 -9.01
N LEU A 110 -6.09 12.44 -9.20
CA LEU A 110 -5.01 11.47 -8.96
C LEU A 110 -3.82 11.74 -9.88
N LEU A 111 -4.07 11.91 -11.18
CA LEU A 111 -3.04 12.20 -12.17
C LEU A 111 -2.37 13.56 -11.91
N GLY A 112 -3.16 14.61 -11.69
CA GLY A 112 -2.66 15.96 -11.43
C GLY A 112 -1.85 16.09 -10.15
N ASN A 113 -2.06 15.18 -9.19
CA ASN A 113 -1.29 15.10 -7.96
C ASN A 113 -0.13 14.10 -8.00
N GLY A 114 0.05 13.36 -9.09
CA GLY A 114 1.08 12.32 -9.19
C GLY A 114 0.85 11.16 -8.23
N ILE A 115 -0.40 10.83 -7.91
CA ILE A 115 -0.74 9.70 -7.05
C ILE A 115 -0.79 8.45 -7.92
N GLN A 116 0.15 7.54 -7.70
CA GLN A 116 0.18 6.24 -8.38
C GLN A 116 -0.71 5.25 -7.61
N VAL A 117 -1.71 4.72 -8.31
CA VAL A 117 -2.62 3.69 -7.80
C VAL A 117 -2.35 2.37 -8.52
N TYR A 118 -2.69 1.27 -7.87
CA TYR A 118 -2.54 -0.06 -8.43
C TYR A 118 -3.62 -0.33 -9.50
N PRO A 119 -3.29 -0.96 -10.65
CA PRO A 119 -1.96 -1.39 -11.08
C PRO A 119 -1.13 -0.23 -11.66
N GLN A 120 0.11 -0.05 -11.22
CA GLN A 120 0.99 1.01 -11.72
C GLN A 120 1.50 0.71 -13.14
N LYS A 121 1.45 1.69 -14.04
CA LYS A 121 1.87 1.54 -15.45
C LYS A 121 3.33 1.14 -15.62
N GLU A 122 4.17 1.56 -14.67
CA GLU A 122 5.62 1.30 -14.66
C GLU A 122 5.98 -0.16 -14.34
N TYR A 123 5.02 -0.96 -13.87
CA TYR A 123 5.24 -2.38 -13.53
C TYR A 123 4.63 -3.34 -14.56
N ASP A 124 4.07 -2.83 -15.67
CA ASP A 124 3.55 -3.69 -16.74
C ASP A 124 4.73 -4.37 -17.46
N GLU A 125 4.84 -5.69 -17.35
CA GLU A 125 5.96 -6.47 -17.91
C GLU A 125 5.93 -6.56 -19.45
N ASP A 126 4.72 -6.70 -20.02
CA ASP A 126 4.50 -6.85 -21.45
C ASP A 126 3.21 -6.15 -21.91
N LEU A 127 2.99 -6.13 -23.24
CA LEU A 127 1.84 -5.47 -23.86
C LEU A 127 0.50 -6.12 -23.51
N GLU A 128 0.46 -7.43 -23.25
CA GLU A 128 -0.77 -8.13 -22.88
C GLU A 128 -1.22 -7.74 -21.48
N VAL A 129 -0.27 -7.75 -20.52
CA VAL A 129 -0.48 -7.27 -19.15
C VAL A 129 -0.87 -5.79 -19.17
N HIS A 130 -0.23 -4.96 -19.99
CA HIS A 130 -0.57 -3.56 -20.14
C HIS A 130 -2.03 -3.34 -20.54
N ILE A 131 -2.53 -4.09 -21.55
CA ILE A 131 -3.92 -4.00 -22.02
C ILE A 131 -4.90 -4.47 -20.94
N ILE A 132 -4.58 -5.53 -20.19
CA ILE A 132 -5.42 -6.04 -19.10
C ILE A 132 -5.49 -5.00 -17.98
N ASN A 133 -4.35 -4.44 -17.58
CA ASN A 133 -4.25 -3.46 -16.51
C ASN A 133 -4.91 -2.13 -16.88
N ASP A 134 -4.88 -1.72 -18.15
CA ASP A 134 -5.57 -0.51 -18.61
C ASP A 134 -7.08 -0.59 -18.42
N ARG A 135 -7.71 -1.76 -18.67
CA ARG A 135 -9.15 -1.96 -18.39
C ARG A 135 -9.48 -1.80 -16.90
N ILE A 136 -8.56 -2.20 -16.02
CA ILE A 136 -8.71 -2.04 -14.58
C ILE A 136 -8.54 -0.57 -14.20
N ARG A 137 -7.52 0.12 -14.73
CA ARG A 137 -7.28 1.55 -14.50
C ARG A 137 -8.46 2.41 -14.94
N GLU A 138 -9.10 2.06 -16.07
CA GLU A 138 -10.34 2.72 -16.53
C GLU A 138 -11.50 2.52 -15.56
N SER A 139 -11.57 1.37 -14.89
CA SER A 139 -12.61 1.07 -13.89
C SER A 139 -12.38 1.79 -12.56
N ILE A 140 -11.14 2.15 -12.24
CA ILE A 140 -10.75 2.81 -11.00
C ILE A 140 -11.16 4.29 -10.99
N PRO A 141 -11.68 4.81 -9.86
CA PRO A 141 -11.98 4.10 -8.61
C PRO A 141 -13.23 3.23 -8.70
N PHE A 142 -13.23 2.06 -8.05
CA PHE A 142 -14.41 1.18 -8.02
C PHE A 142 -15.52 1.75 -7.16
N ALA A 143 -16.73 1.80 -7.68
CA ALA A 143 -17.89 2.29 -6.96
C ALA A 143 -18.62 1.14 -6.26
N VAL A 144 -18.40 1.02 -4.97
CA VAL A 144 -18.78 -0.16 -4.18
C VAL A 144 -19.90 0.14 -3.19
N VAL A 145 -20.73 -0.88 -2.98
CA VAL A 145 -21.75 -0.91 -1.93
C VAL A 145 -21.41 -2.08 -1.02
N GLY A 146 -21.36 -1.85 0.29
CA GLY A 146 -21.10 -2.89 1.28
C GLY A 146 -22.38 -3.33 1.98
N THR A 147 -22.47 -4.63 2.28
CA THR A 147 -23.52 -5.21 3.13
C THR A 147 -22.98 -6.45 3.85
N ASP A 148 -23.50 -6.68 5.05
CA ASP A 148 -23.34 -7.91 5.84
C ASP A 148 -24.64 -8.73 5.89
N LYS A 149 -25.67 -8.30 5.15
CA LYS A 149 -27.01 -8.89 5.17
C LYS A 149 -27.33 -9.65 3.90
N GLU A 150 -27.96 -10.80 4.11
CA GLU A 150 -28.52 -11.63 3.06
C GLU A 150 -30.03 -11.40 2.91
N HIS A 151 -30.50 -11.43 1.67
CA HIS A 151 -31.92 -11.28 1.33
C HIS A 151 -32.31 -12.30 0.26
N GLN A 152 -33.59 -12.70 0.26
CA GLN A 152 -34.15 -13.56 -0.77
C GLN A 152 -34.65 -12.71 -1.94
N VAL A 153 -34.10 -12.92 -3.14
CA VAL A 153 -34.51 -12.27 -4.39
C VAL A 153 -34.68 -13.36 -5.45
N ASN A 154 -35.87 -13.46 -6.04
CA ASN A 154 -36.20 -14.47 -7.06
C ASN A 154 -35.89 -15.93 -6.63
N GLY A 155 -36.01 -16.25 -5.34
CA GLY A 155 -35.74 -17.57 -4.77
C GLY A 155 -34.26 -17.86 -4.48
N ASN A 156 -33.35 -16.91 -4.76
CA ASN A 156 -31.94 -17.02 -4.44
C ASN A 156 -31.60 -16.13 -3.23
N THR A 157 -30.76 -16.66 -2.33
CA THR A 157 -30.13 -15.86 -1.28
C THR A 157 -29.01 -15.02 -1.88
N VAL A 158 -29.13 -13.70 -1.78
CA VAL A 158 -28.16 -12.74 -2.30
C VAL A 158 -27.70 -11.78 -1.20
N LEU A 159 -26.42 -11.41 -1.22
CA LEU A 159 -25.91 -10.32 -0.39
C LEU A 159 -26.44 -9.00 -0.94
N GLY A 160 -27.23 -8.29 -0.13
CA GLY A 160 -27.87 -7.07 -0.58
C GLY A 160 -28.07 -6.03 0.52
N ARG A 161 -28.12 -4.77 0.11
CA ARG A 161 -28.49 -3.65 0.98
C ARG A 161 -29.96 -3.30 0.74
N LYS A 162 -30.82 -3.58 1.72
CA LYS A 162 -32.24 -3.23 1.65
C LYS A 162 -32.45 -1.73 1.89
N THR A 163 -33.12 -1.07 0.95
CA THR A 163 -33.55 0.32 1.03
C THR A 163 -35.08 0.40 1.06
N LYS A 164 -35.64 1.62 1.08
CA LYS A 164 -37.09 1.84 0.94
C LYS A 164 -37.60 1.53 -0.47
N TRP A 165 -36.73 1.56 -1.47
CA TRP A 165 -37.08 1.44 -2.89
C TRP A 165 -36.77 0.06 -3.48
N GLY A 166 -35.99 -0.77 -2.79
CA GLY A 166 -35.61 -2.09 -3.28
C GLY A 166 -34.40 -2.66 -2.56
N ILE A 167 -33.87 -3.76 -3.09
CA ILE A 167 -32.66 -4.40 -2.59
C ILE A 167 -31.56 -4.16 -3.61
N ILE A 168 -30.46 -3.56 -3.14
CA ILE A 168 -29.26 -3.37 -3.94
C ILE A 168 -28.40 -4.61 -3.75
N GLU A 169 -28.44 -5.52 -4.71
CA GLU A 169 -27.58 -6.71 -4.75
C GLU A 169 -26.12 -6.29 -4.96
N VAL A 170 -25.25 -6.61 -3.99
CA VAL A 170 -23.86 -6.15 -3.97
C VAL A 170 -22.99 -6.88 -4.99
N GLU A 171 -23.29 -8.14 -5.28
CA GLU A 171 -22.55 -8.91 -6.28
C GLU A 171 -23.04 -8.71 -7.72
N ASN A 172 -24.12 -7.95 -7.90
CA ASN A 172 -24.67 -7.66 -9.22
C ASN A 172 -23.97 -6.45 -9.85
N VAL A 173 -23.28 -6.67 -10.97
CA VAL A 173 -22.52 -5.64 -11.71
C VAL A 173 -23.42 -4.51 -12.24
N ALA A 174 -24.72 -4.77 -12.43
CA ALA A 174 -25.67 -3.72 -12.81
C ALA A 174 -25.94 -2.73 -11.67
N HIS A 175 -25.71 -3.12 -10.41
CA HIS A 175 -25.95 -2.27 -9.24
C HIS A 175 -24.67 -1.57 -8.78
N CYS A 176 -23.58 -2.32 -8.60
CA CYS A 176 -22.31 -1.76 -8.16
C CYS A 176 -21.11 -2.59 -8.64
N GLU A 177 -19.90 -2.07 -8.41
CA GLU A 177 -18.67 -2.66 -8.94
C GLU A 177 -17.91 -3.47 -7.88
N PHE A 178 -18.59 -3.89 -6.81
CA PHE A 178 -17.98 -4.71 -5.76
C PHE A 178 -17.46 -6.04 -6.32
N ALA A 179 -18.20 -6.68 -7.24
CA ALA A 179 -17.75 -7.91 -7.91
C ALA A 179 -16.42 -7.71 -8.64
N ASN A 180 -16.23 -6.55 -9.29
CA ASN A 180 -14.99 -6.22 -10.01
C ASN A 180 -13.82 -6.04 -9.03
N LEU A 181 -14.05 -5.32 -7.92
CA LEU A 181 -13.05 -5.17 -6.85
C LEU A 181 -12.68 -6.53 -6.23
N ARG A 182 -13.67 -7.37 -5.91
CA ARG A 182 -13.46 -8.71 -5.36
C ARG A 182 -12.59 -9.53 -6.31
N ASP A 183 -12.97 -9.58 -7.58
CA ASP A 183 -12.30 -10.40 -8.58
C ASP A 183 -10.86 -9.91 -8.83
N LEU A 184 -10.62 -8.60 -8.82
CA LEU A 184 -9.27 -8.02 -8.81
C LEU A 184 -8.44 -8.57 -7.64
N LEU A 185 -8.94 -8.40 -6.41
CA LEU A 185 -8.16 -8.67 -5.20
C LEU A 185 -7.90 -10.15 -4.94
N ILE A 186 -8.85 -11.04 -5.23
CA ILE A 186 -8.77 -12.45 -4.80
C ILE A 186 -8.66 -13.45 -5.94
N ARG A 187 -8.96 -13.06 -7.20
CA ARG A 187 -8.96 -13.99 -8.34
C ARG A 187 -7.82 -13.71 -9.31
N SER A 188 -7.74 -12.49 -9.84
CA SER A 188 -6.84 -12.20 -10.96
C SER A 188 -5.48 -11.62 -10.51
N HIS A 189 -5.46 -10.68 -9.57
CA HIS A 189 -4.26 -9.86 -9.29
C HIS A 189 -3.63 -10.09 -7.91
N LEU A 190 -4.12 -11.08 -7.15
CA LEU A 190 -3.60 -11.38 -5.82
C LEU A 190 -2.08 -11.64 -5.82
N GLN A 191 -1.60 -12.40 -6.79
CA GLN A 191 -0.19 -12.79 -6.84
C GLN A 191 0.69 -11.60 -7.27
N ASP A 192 0.25 -10.81 -8.26
CA ASP A 192 0.92 -9.58 -8.66
C ASP A 192 1.00 -8.56 -7.52
N LEU A 193 -0.09 -8.35 -6.77
CA LEU A 193 -0.08 -7.50 -5.56
C LEU A 193 0.99 -7.92 -4.54
N LYS A 194 1.19 -9.24 -4.37
CA LYS A 194 2.23 -9.77 -3.47
C LYS A 194 3.63 -9.56 -4.04
N GLU A 195 3.81 -9.70 -5.36
CA GLU A 195 5.08 -9.50 -6.05
C GLU A 195 5.50 -8.04 -6.02
N VAL A 196 4.60 -7.10 -6.34
CA VAL A 196 4.83 -5.66 -6.17
C VAL A 196 5.17 -5.34 -4.71
N THR A 197 4.45 -5.92 -3.74
CA THR A 197 4.76 -5.73 -2.31
C THR A 197 6.14 -6.23 -1.93
N HIS A 198 6.56 -7.38 -2.47
CA HIS A 198 7.86 -7.95 -2.14
C HIS A 198 9.01 -7.23 -2.84
N ASN A 199 8.92 -7.09 -4.15
CA ASN A 199 10.01 -6.65 -5.03
C ASN A 199 10.17 -5.12 -5.04
N ILE A 200 9.10 -4.37 -4.79
CA ILE A 200 9.11 -2.90 -4.81
C ILE A 200 9.03 -2.36 -3.39
N HIS A 201 7.90 -2.51 -2.71
CA HIS A 201 7.65 -1.84 -1.44
C HIS A 201 8.57 -2.33 -0.32
N TYR A 202 8.66 -3.65 -0.16
CA TYR A 202 9.50 -4.28 0.86
C TYR A 202 11.00 -4.10 0.56
N GLU A 203 11.46 -4.32 -0.68
CA GLU A 203 12.88 -4.11 -1.00
C GLU A 203 13.30 -2.64 -0.82
N THR A 204 12.43 -1.68 -1.17
CA THR A 204 12.69 -0.25 -0.90
C THR A 204 12.86 0.00 0.60
N TYR A 205 11.98 -0.58 1.43
CA TYR A 205 12.10 -0.51 2.90
C TYR A 205 13.40 -1.16 3.39
N ARG A 206 13.72 -2.35 2.87
CA ARG A 206 14.90 -3.15 3.25
C ARG A 206 16.21 -2.44 2.94
N VAL A 207 16.36 -1.92 1.73
CA VAL A 207 17.55 -1.13 1.33
C VAL A 207 17.72 0.08 2.22
N ARG A 208 16.64 0.82 2.48
CA ARG A 208 16.66 1.97 3.39
C ARG A 208 17.12 1.56 4.80
N ARG A 209 16.56 0.49 5.36
CA ARG A 209 16.90 0.02 6.72
C ARG A 209 18.33 -0.48 6.85
N LEU A 210 18.84 -1.21 5.88
CA LEU A 210 20.22 -1.71 5.90
C LEU A 210 21.24 -0.57 5.78
N ASN A 211 20.92 0.47 5.01
CA ASN A 211 21.76 1.66 4.93
C ASN A 211 21.75 2.46 6.25
N GLU A 212 20.58 2.62 6.88
CA GLU A 212 20.45 3.24 8.21
C GLU A 212 21.27 2.46 9.26
N SER A 213 21.22 1.13 9.26
CA SER A 213 22.03 0.33 10.20
C SER A 213 23.53 0.47 9.95
N ASN A 214 23.97 0.47 8.68
CA ASN A 214 25.38 0.63 8.33
C ASN A 214 25.93 2.01 8.71
N MET A 215 25.13 3.07 8.55
CA MET A 215 25.50 4.43 8.98
C MET A 215 25.68 4.49 10.50
N ASN A 216 24.77 3.90 11.28
CA ASN A 216 24.88 3.83 12.74
C ASN A 216 26.14 3.09 13.20
N PHE A 217 26.56 2.03 12.49
CA PHE A 217 27.83 1.35 12.77
C PHE A 217 29.05 2.23 12.44
N SER A 218 28.99 3.04 11.38
CA SER A 218 30.07 3.96 11.02
C SER A 218 30.20 5.15 11.98
N GLU A 219 29.10 5.68 12.51
CA GLU A 219 29.11 6.76 13.51
C GLU A 219 29.60 6.26 14.89
N MET A 220 29.32 5.01 15.26
CA MET A 220 29.94 4.38 16.45
C MET A 220 31.42 4.00 16.24
N GLY A 221 31.93 4.01 15.01
CA GLY A 221 33.29 3.57 14.64
C GLY A 221 34.36 4.66 14.59
N LEU A 222 34.02 5.94 14.81
CA LEU A 222 35.00 7.05 14.79
C LEU A 222 35.60 7.30 16.19
N SER A 223 36.46 6.38 16.62
CA SER A 223 37.66 6.71 17.40
C SER A 223 38.83 5.89 16.88
N THR A 224 39.23 6.17 15.64
CA THR A 224 40.56 5.77 15.16
C THR A 224 41.58 6.67 15.87
N ARG A 225 42.20 6.14 16.94
CA ARG A 225 43.39 6.74 17.55
C ARG A 225 44.46 6.94 16.47
N PRO A 226 45.10 8.12 16.36
CA PRO A 226 46.28 8.25 15.52
C PRO A 226 47.41 7.43 16.15
N LEU A 227 47.99 6.52 15.37
CA LEU A 227 49.30 5.94 15.69
C LEU A 227 50.35 7.04 15.48
N GLU A 228 50.77 7.68 16.57
CA GLU A 228 52.03 8.43 16.60
C GLU A 228 53.18 7.42 16.50
N ASN A 229 53.76 7.29 15.29
CA ASN A 229 55.03 6.61 15.13
C ASN A 229 56.13 7.48 15.72
N GLY A 230 56.66 7.03 16.86
CA GLY A 230 57.82 7.60 17.53
C GLY A 230 59.05 7.65 16.63
N THR A 231 59.75 8.75 16.78
CA THR A 231 61.11 9.05 16.30
C THR A 231 62.07 7.89 16.55
N ALA A 232 62.74 7.43 15.49
CA ALA A 232 63.87 6.52 15.57
C ALA A 232 65.13 7.31 15.95
N ASP A 233 65.54 7.20 17.22
CA ASP A 233 66.84 7.67 17.70
C ASP A 233 67.93 6.60 17.54
N LYS A 234 69.09 7.11 17.14
CA LYS A 234 70.36 6.46 16.80
C LYS A 234 70.93 5.57 17.91
N TRP A 235 71.58 4.49 17.51
CA TRP A 235 72.71 3.93 18.26
C TRP A 235 73.87 3.66 17.30
N GLU A 236 74.85 4.57 17.33
CA GLU A 236 76.22 4.36 16.86
C GLU A 236 76.93 3.36 17.78
N SER A 237 77.76 2.49 17.22
CA SER A 237 78.89 1.88 17.90
C SER A 237 79.90 1.41 16.86
N GLU A 238 80.92 2.24 16.61
CA GLU A 238 82.17 1.85 15.97
C GLU A 238 83.17 1.35 17.03
N SER A 239 83.92 0.31 16.65
CA SER A 239 85.32 -0.01 17.00
C SER A 239 85.70 -0.45 18.42
N HIS A 240 86.24 -1.68 18.53
CA HIS A 240 87.70 -1.88 18.64
C HIS A 240 88.07 -3.38 18.80
N LEU A 241 88.79 -3.90 17.80
CA LEU A 241 89.96 -4.82 17.80
C LEU A 241 89.95 -5.78 16.60
#